data_AF-A0A658QT98-F1
#
_entry.id   AF-A0A658QT98-F1
#
_cell.length_a   1.000
_cell.length_b   1.000
_cell.length_c   1.000
_cell.angle_alpha   90.00
_cell.angle_beta   90.00
_cell.angle_gamma   90.00
#
_symmetry.space_group_name_H-M   'P 1'
#
loop_
_entity.id
_entity.type
_entity.pdbx_description
1 polymer ?
#
loop_
_entity_poly.entity_id
_entity_poly.type
_entity_poly.pdbx_seq_one_letter_code
_entity_poly.pdbx_strand_id
1 'polypeptide(L)' 'MSDTPTRKEARAVHDVAALAQKLPGLDAARYFDFQADEEYRAALTRWPVLARLMKLAPCAPLSVHEGVGEVHEPARSL' A
#
# COMPACT_ATOMS: atom_id res chain seq x y z
N MET A 1 31.26 -5.41 18.84
CA MET A 1 30.47 -6.55 18.33
C MET A 1 29.12 -5.99 17.94
N SER A 2 28.84 -5.86 16.64
CA SER A 2 27.55 -5.40 16.16
C SER A 2 26.64 -6.62 16.10
N ASP A 3 25.69 -6.71 17.02
CA ASP A 3 24.69 -7.77 17.06
C ASP A 3 23.68 -7.50 15.92
N THR A 4 23.98 -8.01 14.73
CA THR A 4 23.03 -7.98 13.62
C THR A 4 22.02 -9.11 13.86
N PRO A 5 20.74 -8.80 14.10
CA PRO A 5 19.75 -9.82 14.36
C PRO A 5 19.66 -10.74 13.16
N THR A 6 19.66 -12.05 13.42
CA THR A 6 19.50 -13.05 12.37
C THR A 6 18.15 -12.84 11.67
N ARG A 7 18.04 -13.21 10.38
CA ARG A 7 16.79 -13.03 9.59
C ARG A 7 15.55 -13.63 10.26
N LYS A 8 15.74 -14.64 11.11
CA LYS A 8 14.69 -15.30 11.88
C LYS A 8 14.24 -14.46 13.08
N GLU A 9 15.18 -13.80 13.77
CA GLU A 9 14.90 -12.88 14.88
C GLU A 9 14.25 -11.59 14.39
N ALA A 10 14.67 -11.05 13.23
CA ALA A 10 14.03 -9.89 12.62
C ALA A 10 12.55 -10.14 12.26
N ARG A 11 12.20 -11.38 11.86
CA ARG A 11 10.81 -11.77 11.57
C ARG A 11 9.95 -11.89 12.83
N ALA A 12 10.55 -12.20 13.97
CA ALA A 12 9.84 -12.33 15.24
C ALA A 12 9.37 -10.98 15.81
N VAL A 13 9.96 -9.86 15.38
CA VAL A 13 9.61 -8.50 15.85
C VAL A 13 8.17 -8.11 15.47
N HIS A 14 7.65 -8.65 14.37
CA HIS A 14 6.28 -8.38 13.89
C HIS A 14 5.36 -9.61 13.95
N ASP A 15 5.70 -10.59 14.80
CA ASP A 15 4.87 -11.78 14.98
C ASP A 15 3.83 -11.55 16.09
N VAL A 16 2.70 -10.93 15.71
CA VAL A 16 1.57 -10.67 16.60
C VAL A 16 1.02 -11.96 17.21
N ALA A 17 1.13 -13.09 16.51
CA ALA A 17 0.71 -14.39 17.04
C ALA A 17 1.65 -14.87 18.16
N ALA A 18 2.97 -14.64 18.03
CA ALA A 18 3.91 -14.89 19.11
C ALA A 18 3.71 -13.91 20.28
N LEU A 19 3.29 -12.67 20.01
CA LEU A 19 2.98 -11.69 21.05
C LEU A 19 1.74 -12.07 21.86
N ALA A 20 0.68 -12.55 21.20
CA ALA A 20 -0.56 -12.98 21.87
C ALA A 20 -0.34 -14.17 22.82
N GLN A 21 0.66 -15.03 22.57
CA GLN A 21 1.03 -16.11 23.49
C GLN A 21 1.64 -15.58 24.81
N LYS A 22 2.24 -14.39 24.77
CA LYS A 22 2.97 -13.80 25.90
C LYS A 22 2.16 -12.72 26.63
N LEU A 23 1.18 -12.11 25.96
CA LEU A 23 0.40 -10.99 26.48
C LEU A 23 -1.07 -11.41 26.70
N PRO A 24 -1.46 -11.73 27.95
CA PRO A 24 -2.85 -12.04 28.28
C PRO A 24 -3.79 -10.89 27.88
N GLY A 25 -4.83 -11.19 27.11
CA GLY A 25 -5.82 -10.21 26.65
C GLY A 25 -5.58 -9.63 25.26
N LEU A 26 -4.41 -9.90 24.64
CA LEU A 26 -4.21 -9.62 23.23
C LEU A 26 -4.80 -10.76 22.38
N ASP A 27 -5.82 -10.44 21.59
CA ASP A 27 -6.37 -11.35 20.60
C ASP A 27 -5.76 -11.05 19.21
N ALA A 28 -4.83 -11.90 18.78
CA ALA A 28 -4.19 -11.76 17.47
C ALA A 28 -5.17 -11.83 16.30
N ALA A 29 -6.28 -12.56 16.43
CA ALA A 29 -7.28 -12.66 15.37
C ALA A 29 -8.08 -11.37 15.18
N ARG A 30 -8.09 -10.50 16.21
CA ARG A 30 -8.76 -9.19 16.20
C ARG A 30 -7.78 -8.02 16.09
N TYR A 31 -6.48 -8.30 16.04
CA TYR A 31 -5.47 -7.27 15.89
C TYR A 31 -5.57 -6.65 14.49
N PHE A 32 -5.56 -5.32 14.45
CA PHE A 32 -5.55 -4.55 13.22
C PHE A 32 -4.35 -3.59 13.24
N ASP A 33 -3.52 -3.68 12.21
CA ASP A 33 -2.37 -2.80 12.04
C ASP A 33 -2.72 -1.67 11.07
N PHE A 34 -2.97 -0.50 11.62
CA PHE A 34 -3.34 0.68 10.84
C PHE A 34 -2.20 1.11 9.89
N GLN A 35 -0.95 1.03 10.34
CA GLN A 35 0.19 1.44 9.52
C GLN A 35 0.39 0.48 8.34
N ALA A 36 0.27 -0.82 8.58
CA ALA A 36 0.36 -1.81 7.51
C ALA A 36 -0.75 -1.63 6.45
N ASP A 37 -1.98 -1.28 6.88
CA ASP A 37 -3.09 -0.97 5.98
C ASP A 37 -2.85 0.31 5.15
N GLU A 38 -2.33 1.37 5.77
CA GLU A 38 -1.96 2.61 5.06
C GLU A 38 -0.84 2.37 4.04
N GLU A 39 0.23 1.67 4.44
CA GLU A 39 1.35 1.33 3.56
C GLU A 39 0.89 0.45 2.40
N TYR A 40 0.01 -0.51 2.66
CA TYR A 40 -0.61 -1.33 1.63
C TYR A 40 -1.39 -0.48 0.62
N ARG A 41 -2.27 0.42 1.09
CA ARG A 41 -3.02 1.33 0.20
C ARG A 41 -2.08 2.23 -0.61
N ALA A 42 -1.06 2.79 0.03
CA ALA A 42 -0.07 3.62 -0.64
C ALA A 42 0.70 2.84 -1.73
N ALA A 43 1.03 1.58 -1.47
CA ALA A 43 1.68 0.70 -2.44
C ALA A 43 0.76 0.41 -3.65
N LEU A 44 -0.54 0.19 -3.43
CA LEU A 44 -1.51 0.02 -4.52
C LEU A 44 -1.57 1.25 -5.43
N THR A 45 -1.55 2.46 -4.85
CA THR A 45 -1.53 3.72 -5.60
C THR A 45 -0.21 3.93 -6.32
N ARG A 46 0.93 3.62 -5.68
CA ARG A 46 2.26 3.82 -6.26
C ARG A 46 2.48 2.90 -7.44
N TRP A 47 2.07 1.63 -7.34
CA TRP A 47 2.39 0.56 -8.29
C TRP A 47 1.13 -0.08 -8.90
N PRO A 48 0.31 0.67 -9.66
CA PRO A 48 -1.02 0.22 -10.09
C PRO A 48 -1.00 -0.94 -11.09
N VAL A 49 0.03 -1.04 -11.94
CA VAL A 49 0.19 -2.18 -12.86
C VAL A 49 0.45 -3.46 -12.07
N LEU A 50 1.39 -3.43 -11.12
CA LEU A 50 1.71 -4.60 -10.30
C LEU A 50 0.50 -5.03 -9.46
N ALA A 51 -0.20 -4.07 -8.84
CA ALA A 51 -1.41 -4.33 -8.08
C ALA A 51 -2.47 -5.09 -8.90
N ARG A 52 -2.67 -4.73 -10.17
CA ARG A 52 -3.61 -5.43 -11.07
C ARG A 52 -3.13 -6.83 -11.44
N LEU A 53 -1.84 -6.99 -11.74
CA LEU A 53 -1.26 -8.31 -12.04
C LEU A 53 -1.39 -9.27 -10.85
N MET A 54 -1.21 -8.75 -9.64
CA MET A 54 -1.38 -9.50 -8.40
C MET A 54 -2.85 -9.64 -7.94
N LYS A 55 -3.81 -9.08 -8.70
CA LYS A 55 -5.25 -9.06 -8.35
C LYS A 55 -5.53 -8.42 -6.97
N LEU A 56 -4.71 -7.45 -6.57
CA LEU A 56 -4.77 -6.75 -5.28
C LEU A 56 -5.62 -5.48 -5.31
N ALA A 57 -5.76 -4.85 -6.49
CA ALA A 57 -6.63 -3.71 -6.69
C ALA A 57 -7.87 -4.13 -7.51
N PRO A 58 -9.06 -3.59 -7.21
CA PRO A 58 -10.18 -3.68 -8.12
C PRO A 58 -9.73 -3.21 -9.50
N CYS A 59 -10.08 -3.96 -10.55
CA CYS A 59 -9.91 -3.48 -11.91
C CYS A 59 -10.91 -2.33 -12.12
N ALA A 60 -10.58 -1.13 -11.64
CA ALA A 60 -11.34 0.06 -11.98
C ALA A 60 -11.19 0.25 -13.49
N PRO A 61 -12.30 0.47 -14.24
CA PRO A 61 -12.19 0.82 -15.63
C PRO A 61 -11.30 2.07 -15.73
N LEU A 62 -10.28 1.99 -16.57
CA LEU A 62 -9.40 3.11 -16.87
C LEU A 62 -10.30 4.29 -17.25
N SER A 63 -10.41 5.29 -16.37
CA SER A 63 -10.97 6.57 -16.78
C SER A 63 -9.97 7.15 -17.77
N VAL A 64 -10.28 6.97 -19.05
CA VAL A 64 -9.55 7.59 -20.14
C VAL A 64 -9.64 9.09 -19.88
N HIS A 65 -8.53 9.71 -19.51
CA HIS A 65 -8.42 11.16 -19.59
C HIS A 65 -8.50 11.51 -21.06
N GLU A 66 -9.71 11.80 -21.53
CA GLU A 66 -9.98 12.40 -22.83
C GLU A 66 -9.50 13.85 -22.75
N GLY A 67 -8.18 14.02 -22.83
CA GLY A 67 -7.54 15.30 -23.05
C GLY A 67 -7.75 15.69 -24.51
N VAL A 68 -8.94 16.19 -24.84
CA VAL A 68 -9.14 16.96 -26.06
C VAL A 68 -8.37 18.26 -25.87
N GLY A 69 -7.20 18.33 -26.51
CA GLY A 69 -6.48 19.57 -26.71
C GLY A 69 -7.30 20.48 -27.62
N GLU A 70 -8.13 21.33 -27.02
CA GLU A 70 -8.68 22.48 -27.73
C GLU A 70 -7.64 23.60 -27.67
N VAL A 71 -6.87 23.73 -28.76
CA VAL A 71 -6.00 24.89 -29.00
C VAL A 71 -6.91 26.07 -29.29
N HIS A 72 -7.24 26.85 -28.26
CA HIS A 72 -7.91 28.13 -28.45
C HIS A 72 -6.83 29.20 -28.72
N GLU A 73 -6.57 29.45 -30.00
CA GLU A 73 -5.77 30.58 -30.47
C GLU A 73 -6.55 31.89 -30.16
N PRO A 74 -6.02 32.82 -29.35
CA PRO A 74 -6.68 34.11 -29.17
C PRO A 74 -6.38 34.98 -30.41
N ALA A 75 -7.43 35.23 -31.20
CA ALA A 75 -7.42 36.22 -32.26
C ALA A 75 -6.93 37.58 -31.70
N ARG A 76 -5.72 37.98 -32.11
CA ARG A 76 -5.26 39.36 -31.97
C ARG A 76 -6.16 40.26 -32.80
N SER A 77 -7.04 41.03 -32.15
CA SER A 77 -7.72 42.14 -32.80
C SER A 77 -6.72 43.27 -33.06
N LEU A 78 -6.69 43.75 -34.31
CA LEU A 78 -6.09 45.01 -34.76
C LEU A 78 -7.14 46.12 -34.69
#